data_AF-A0A9E5QXA1-F1
#
_entry.id   AF-A0A9E5QXA1-F1
#
_cell.length_a   1.000
_cell.length_b   1.000
_cell.length_c   1.000
_cell.angle_alpha   90.00
_cell.angle_beta   90.00
_cell.angle_gamma   90.00
#
_symmetry.space_group_name_H-M   'P 1'
#
loop_
_entity.id
_entity.type
_entity.pdbx_description
1 polymer ?
#
loop_
_entity_poly.entity_id
_entity_poly.type
_entity_poly.pdbx_seq_one_letter_code
_entity_poly.pdbx_strand_id
1 'polypeptide(L)'
;MGYSAGAFLAQVLLMANRQELFSQSKALLFCGGPLLSRMRLTSRYIMDSEAHRAIQEYYLENFDKKLEEDTQLQQLFEQAQRGGAFFRSLLSEHYPEGKQLRQNRLAELRTQLLALTLAQDEVMTPEEVRASLCDAGGQMLVPMEVFDFDFPYSHVNPFPATPRHEEAVSLAFSRVMSRMADFYTPLF
;
A
#
# COMPACT_ATOMS: atom_id res chain seq x y z
N MET A 1 10.69 0.16 5.08
CA MET A 1 10.11 -0.37 3.82
C MET A 1 9.04 -1.38 4.17
N GLY A 2 7.91 -1.32 3.49
CA GLY A 2 6.90 -2.39 3.52
C GLY A 2 6.73 -2.98 2.11
N TYR A 3 6.43 -4.27 2.06
CA TYR A 3 6.13 -5.00 0.82
C TYR A 3 4.75 -5.65 0.94
N SER A 4 3.92 -5.53 -0.10
CA SER A 4 2.55 -6.08 -0.12
C SER A 4 1.73 -5.61 1.10
N ALA A 5 1.12 -6.50 1.88
CA ALA A 5 0.42 -6.16 3.12
C ALA A 5 1.27 -5.36 4.13
N GLY A 6 2.59 -5.56 4.15
CA GLY A 6 3.51 -4.77 4.97
C GLY A 6 3.58 -3.30 4.53
N ALA A 7 3.39 -3.02 3.24
CA ALA A 7 3.29 -1.65 2.73
C ALA A 7 2.00 -0.99 3.23
N PHE A 8 0.88 -1.72 3.23
CA PHE A 8 -0.39 -1.23 3.77
C PHE A 8 -0.25 -0.85 5.26
N LEU A 9 0.35 -1.73 6.07
CA LEU A 9 0.61 -1.43 7.49
C LEU A 9 1.53 -0.22 7.67
N ALA A 10 2.63 -0.15 6.92
CA ALA A 10 3.56 0.98 6.99
C ALA A 10 2.88 2.31 6.63
N GLN A 11 2.01 2.29 5.63
CA GLN A 11 1.22 3.46 5.22
C GLN A 11 0.27 3.90 6.35
N VAL A 12 -0.48 2.98 6.97
CA VAL A 12 -1.36 3.30 8.12
C VAL A 12 -0.56 3.91 9.28
N LEU A 13 0.58 3.31 9.65
CA LEU A 13 1.40 3.78 10.77
C LEU A 13 1.93 5.19 10.54
N LEU A 14 2.46 5.46 9.33
CA LEU A 14 2.99 6.77 8.97
C LEU A 14 1.89 7.84 8.87
N MET A 15 0.72 7.47 8.32
CA MET A 15 -0.44 8.35 8.29
C MET A 15 -0.93 8.69 9.70
N ALA A 16 -1.04 7.68 10.58
CA ALA A 16 -1.49 7.85 11.96
C ALA A 16 -0.54 8.69 12.81
N ASN A 17 0.78 8.50 12.64
CA ASN A 17 1.83 9.22 13.35
C ASN A 17 1.52 9.43 14.84
N ARG A 18 1.12 8.35 15.52
CA ARG A 18 0.69 8.42 16.92
C ARG A 18 1.84 8.95 17.77
N GLN A 19 1.56 9.96 18.60
CA GLN A 19 2.56 10.62 19.45
C GLN A 19 3.78 11.11 18.67
N GLU A 20 3.61 11.44 17.38
CA GLU A 20 4.68 11.97 16.52
C GLU A 20 5.88 11.01 16.31
N LEU A 21 5.70 9.72 16.61
CA LEU A 21 6.73 8.69 16.53
C LEU A 21 7.32 8.50 15.12
N PHE A 22 6.59 8.92 14.08
CA PHE A 22 6.96 8.76 12.69
C PHE A 22 7.15 10.11 11.95
N SER A 23 7.24 11.23 12.66
CA SER A 23 7.34 12.58 12.04
C SER A 23 8.57 12.77 11.15
N GLN A 24 9.64 12.02 11.40
CA GLN A 24 10.87 12.03 10.60
C GLN A 24 11.07 10.72 9.82
N SER A 25 10.10 9.81 9.90
CA SER A 25 10.19 8.51 9.25
C SER A 25 9.80 8.63 7.78
N LYS A 26 10.44 7.81 6.94
CA LYS A 26 10.03 7.60 5.57
C LYS A 26 9.50 6.17 5.43
N ALA A 27 8.55 5.95 4.52
CA ALA A 27 8.06 4.63 4.18
C ALA A 27 8.02 4.44 2.66
N LEU A 28 8.72 3.40 2.22
CA LEU A 28 8.65 2.91 0.85
C LEU A 28 7.62 1.78 0.76
N LEU A 29 6.71 1.90 -0.21
CA LEU A 29 5.61 0.98 -0.50
C LEU A 29 5.98 0.15 -1.73
N PHE A 30 6.63 -1.00 -1.54
CA PHE A 30 6.99 -1.89 -2.64
C PHE A 30 5.84 -2.84 -2.95
N CYS A 31 5.38 -2.87 -4.20
CA CYS A 31 4.16 -3.59 -4.62
C CYS A 31 3.02 -3.34 -3.61
N GLY A 32 2.73 -2.07 -3.36
CA GLY A 32 1.87 -1.59 -2.27
C GLY A 32 1.32 -0.19 -2.54
N GLY A 33 0.37 0.25 -1.70
CA GLY A 33 -0.27 1.56 -1.83
C GLY A 33 -1.70 1.62 -2.41
N PRO A 34 -2.28 0.58 -3.04
CA PRO A 34 -3.69 0.62 -3.39
C PRO A 34 -4.59 0.65 -2.15
N LEU A 35 -5.83 1.08 -2.33
CA LEU A 35 -6.91 0.80 -1.38
C LEU A 35 -7.21 -0.69 -1.34
N LEU A 36 -7.69 -1.19 -0.19
CA LEU A 36 -8.05 -2.60 -0.04
C LEU A 36 -9.10 -3.04 -1.08
N SER A 37 -10.06 -2.18 -1.40
CA SER A 37 -11.10 -2.42 -2.41
C SER A 37 -10.58 -2.58 -3.84
N ARG A 38 -9.32 -2.21 -4.08
CA ARG A 38 -8.67 -2.23 -5.40
C ARG A 38 -7.63 -3.35 -5.52
N MET A 39 -7.36 -4.09 -4.45
CA MET A 39 -6.39 -5.19 -4.45
C MET A 39 -7.02 -6.48 -4.96
N ARG A 40 -6.29 -7.22 -5.80
CA ARG A 40 -6.68 -8.55 -6.29
C ARG A 40 -5.91 -9.62 -5.52
N LEU A 41 -6.34 -9.91 -4.30
CA LEU A 41 -5.57 -10.75 -3.37
C LEU A 41 -5.61 -12.25 -3.70
N THR A 42 -6.46 -12.68 -4.64
CA THR A 42 -6.55 -14.07 -5.07
C THR A 42 -5.28 -14.52 -5.79
N SER A 43 -4.54 -15.45 -5.19
CA SER A 43 -3.36 -16.08 -5.79
C SER A 43 -3.02 -17.37 -5.05
N ARG A 44 -2.40 -18.34 -5.74
CA ARG A 44 -1.94 -19.61 -5.14
C ARG A 44 -1.12 -19.40 -3.86
N TYR A 45 -0.38 -18.30 -3.77
CA TYR A 45 0.56 -18.03 -2.68
C TYR A 45 0.12 -16.92 -1.72
N ILE A 46 -1.07 -16.31 -1.91
CA ILE A 46 -1.57 -15.22 -1.06
C ILE A 46 -2.82 -15.68 -0.32
N MET A 47 -3.94 -15.83 -1.04
CA MET A 47 -5.19 -16.36 -0.50
C MET A 47 -6.06 -16.91 -1.64
N ASP A 48 -6.97 -17.82 -1.29
CA ASP A 48 -7.99 -18.32 -2.22
C ASP A 48 -9.10 -17.28 -2.44
N SER A 49 -9.97 -17.58 -3.42
CA SER A 49 -11.05 -16.68 -3.83
C SER A 49 -12.12 -16.48 -2.76
N GLU A 50 -12.40 -17.49 -1.91
CA GLU A 50 -13.39 -17.38 -0.85
C GLU A 50 -12.87 -16.51 0.30
N ALA A 51 -11.61 -16.66 0.67
CA ALA A 51 -10.95 -15.80 1.64
C ALA A 51 -10.88 -14.35 1.14
N HIS A 52 -10.53 -14.14 -0.14
CA HIS A 52 -10.54 -12.81 -0.74
C HIS A 52 -11.94 -12.19 -0.71
N ARG A 53 -12.97 -12.95 -1.11
CA ARG A 53 -14.37 -12.51 -1.08
C ARG A 53 -14.81 -12.16 0.34
N ALA A 54 -14.50 -12.98 1.33
CA ALA A 54 -14.85 -12.72 2.73
C ALA A 54 -14.21 -11.43 3.26
N ILE A 55 -12.95 -11.15 2.91
CA ILE A 55 -12.28 -9.89 3.28
C ILE A 55 -12.96 -8.68 2.63
N GLN A 56 -13.26 -8.75 1.33
CA GLN A 56 -13.93 -7.67 0.62
C GLN A 56 -15.34 -7.43 1.19
N GLU A 57 -16.13 -8.48 1.37
CA GLU A 57 -17.48 -8.42 1.94
C GLU A 57 -17.45 -7.86 3.37
N TYR A 58 -16.51 -8.29 4.21
CA TYR A 58 -16.38 -7.75 5.56
C TYR A 58 -16.03 -6.27 5.56
N TYR A 59 -14.95 -5.86 4.88
CA TYR A 59 -14.44 -4.49 4.98
C TYR A 59 -15.22 -3.47 4.14
N LEU A 60 -15.84 -3.88 3.04
CA LEU A 60 -16.53 -2.97 2.12
C LEU A 60 -18.03 -2.88 2.35
N GLU A 61 -18.67 -3.96 2.80
CA GLU A 61 -20.13 -4.02 2.91
C GLU A 61 -20.60 -4.03 4.36
N ASN A 62 -19.91 -4.79 5.23
CA ASN A 62 -20.39 -5.06 6.58
C ASN A 62 -19.66 -4.26 7.67
N PHE A 63 -18.55 -3.60 7.35
CA PHE A 63 -17.64 -3.05 8.35
C PHE A 63 -18.30 -2.00 9.25
N ASP A 64 -19.01 -1.06 8.64
CA ASP A 64 -19.69 0.02 9.37
C ASP A 64 -20.80 -0.53 10.26
N LYS A 65 -21.61 -1.45 9.74
CA LYS A 65 -22.61 -2.17 10.52
C LYS A 65 -21.98 -2.94 11.69
N LYS A 66 -20.84 -3.58 11.47
CA LYS A 66 -20.12 -4.32 12.53
C LYS A 66 -19.54 -3.39 13.59
N LEU A 67 -19.06 -2.20 13.21
CA LEU A 67 -18.67 -1.16 14.15
C LEU A 67 -19.82 -0.67 15.01
N GLU A 68 -21.06 -0.61 14.48
CA GLU A 68 -22.25 -0.23 15.25
C GLU A 68 -22.75 -1.34 16.17
N GLU A 69 -22.68 -2.61 15.72
CA GLU A 69 -23.19 -3.77 16.46
C GLU A 69 -22.24 -4.28 17.55
N ASP A 70 -20.93 -4.11 17.39
CA ASP A 70 -19.90 -4.64 18.28
C ASP A 70 -19.24 -3.52 19.10
N THR A 71 -19.67 -3.39 20.37
CA THR A 71 -19.15 -2.39 21.31
C THR A 71 -17.65 -2.51 21.54
N GLN A 72 -17.07 -3.72 21.50
CA GLN A 72 -15.62 -3.90 21.69
C GLN A 72 -14.85 -3.39 20.47
N LEU A 73 -15.34 -3.70 19.27
CA LEU A 73 -14.75 -3.21 18.03
C LEU A 73 -14.85 -1.69 17.92
N GLN A 74 -16.01 -1.13 18.29
CA GLN A 74 -16.20 0.32 18.36
C GLN A 74 -15.19 0.97 19.29
N GLN A 75 -15.09 0.48 20.53
CA GLN A 75 -14.14 1.00 21.53
C GLN A 75 -12.69 0.88 21.05
N LEU A 76 -12.33 -0.21 20.36
CA LEU A 76 -11.00 -0.38 19.79
C LEU A 76 -10.70 0.70 18.74
N PHE A 77 -11.64 0.99 17.84
CA PHE A 77 -11.47 2.02 16.81
C PHE A 77 -11.43 3.44 17.39
N GLU A 78 -12.26 3.72 18.40
CA GLU A 78 -12.22 4.99 19.14
C GLU A 78 -10.88 5.18 19.86
N GLN A 79 -10.36 4.14 20.52
CA GLN A 79 -9.04 4.16 21.17
C GLN A 79 -7.88 4.27 20.18
N ALA A 80 -8.04 3.71 18.97
CA ALA A 80 -7.05 3.83 17.91
C ALA A 80 -6.99 5.26 17.32
N GLN A 81 -7.98 6.11 17.60
CA GLN A 81 -8.04 7.52 17.19
C GLN A 81 -7.71 7.70 15.70
N ARG A 82 -6.65 8.47 15.38
CA ARG A 82 -6.16 8.71 14.02
C ARG A 82 -5.82 7.42 13.28
N GLY A 83 -5.35 6.38 14.00
CA GLY A 83 -5.03 5.09 13.41
C GLY A 83 -6.25 4.39 12.81
N GLY A 84 -7.35 4.35 13.55
CA GLY A 84 -8.62 3.80 13.06
C GLY A 84 -9.17 4.58 11.87
N ALA A 85 -9.13 5.92 11.94
CA ALA A 85 -9.58 6.78 10.85
C ALA A 85 -8.78 6.59 9.55
N PHE A 86 -7.44 6.54 9.64
CA PHE A 86 -6.62 6.32 8.45
C PHE A 86 -6.68 4.89 7.93
N PHE A 87 -6.77 3.88 8.80
CA PHE A 87 -7.05 2.51 8.39
C PHE A 87 -8.35 2.44 7.58
N ARG A 88 -9.46 3.00 8.12
CA ARG A 88 -10.76 3.03 7.44
C ARG A 88 -10.68 3.80 6.12
N SER A 89 -9.93 4.89 6.07
CA SER A 89 -9.72 5.68 4.84
C SER A 89 -9.00 4.91 3.72
N LEU A 90 -8.25 3.85 4.04
CA LEU A 90 -7.53 3.02 3.06
C LEU A 90 -8.33 1.80 2.60
N LEU A 91 -9.54 1.58 3.14
CA LEU A 91 -10.36 0.43 2.76
C LEU A 91 -11.02 0.62 1.38
N SER A 92 -11.62 1.78 1.14
CA SER A 92 -12.47 2.00 -0.04
C SER A 92 -12.57 3.47 -0.46
N GLU A 93 -12.89 3.71 -1.74
CA GLU A 93 -13.32 5.02 -2.24
C GLU A 93 -14.76 5.37 -1.81
N HIS A 94 -15.54 4.38 -1.38
CA HIS A 94 -16.96 4.55 -1.03
C HIS A 94 -17.19 5.19 0.34
N TYR A 95 -16.13 5.65 1.01
CA TYR A 95 -16.20 6.44 2.25
C TYR A 95 -15.71 7.88 1.99
N PRO A 96 -16.61 8.83 1.64
CA PRO A 96 -16.23 10.17 1.18
C PRO A 96 -15.40 10.97 2.20
N GLU A 97 -15.76 10.92 3.48
CA GLU A 97 -15.01 11.59 4.55
C GLU A 97 -13.58 11.04 4.65
N GLY A 98 -13.45 9.71 4.56
CA GLY A 98 -12.15 9.02 4.55
C GLY A 98 -11.32 9.39 3.33
N LYS A 99 -11.94 9.56 2.15
CA LYS A 99 -11.23 9.94 0.93
C LYS A 99 -10.53 11.29 1.07
N GLN A 100 -11.23 12.33 1.52
CA GLN A 100 -10.64 13.66 1.68
C GLN A 100 -9.54 13.65 2.76
N LEU A 101 -9.81 12.97 3.89
CA LEU A 101 -8.84 12.78 4.97
C LEU A 101 -7.55 12.10 4.46
N ARG A 102 -7.68 11.03 3.68
CA ARG A 102 -6.58 10.30 3.07
C ARG A 102 -5.79 11.20 2.13
N GLN A 103 -6.44 11.87 1.20
CA GLN A 103 -5.77 12.69 0.19
C GLN A 103 -4.98 13.85 0.82
N ASN A 104 -5.56 14.56 1.78
CA ASN A 104 -4.86 15.60 2.53
C ASN A 104 -3.62 15.04 3.22
N ARG A 105 -3.75 13.90 3.90
CA ARG A 105 -2.63 13.28 4.61
C ARG A 105 -1.54 12.77 3.67
N LEU A 106 -1.90 12.21 2.52
CA LEU A 106 -0.93 11.76 1.50
C LEU A 106 -0.17 12.96 0.92
N ALA A 107 -0.82 14.11 0.72
CA ALA A 107 -0.17 15.34 0.27
C ALA A 107 0.89 15.83 1.28
N GLU A 108 0.56 15.83 2.58
CA GLU A 108 1.50 16.16 3.66
C GLU A 108 2.70 15.21 3.71
N LEU A 109 2.47 13.92 3.41
CA LEU A 109 3.48 12.87 3.45
C LEU A 109 4.22 12.68 2.12
N ARG A 110 4.05 13.57 1.13
CA ARG A 110 4.64 13.44 -0.21
C ARG A 110 6.14 13.16 -0.20
N THR A 111 6.89 13.78 0.72
CA THR A 111 8.35 13.60 0.86
C THR A 111 8.75 12.41 1.73
N GLN A 112 7.78 11.84 2.45
CA GLN A 112 7.96 10.70 3.36
C GLN A 112 7.48 9.38 2.75
N LEU A 113 6.73 9.41 1.64
CA LEU A 113 6.23 8.23 0.94
C LEU A 113 6.82 8.11 -0.45
N LEU A 114 7.09 6.86 -0.87
CA LEU A 114 7.44 6.51 -2.25
C LEU A 114 6.83 5.14 -2.56
N ALA A 115 6.12 5.03 -3.68
CA ALA A 115 5.60 3.75 -4.17
C ALA A 115 6.49 3.22 -5.30
N LEU A 116 6.93 1.97 -5.18
CA LEU A 116 7.65 1.25 -6.23
C LEU A 116 6.79 0.05 -6.63
N THR A 117 6.39 -0.03 -7.90
CA THR A 117 5.50 -1.10 -8.39
C THR A 117 6.16 -1.88 -9.51
N LEU A 118 5.55 -3.01 -9.88
CA LEU A 118 6.00 -3.81 -11.01
C LEU A 118 4.99 -3.74 -12.15
N ALA A 119 5.44 -3.63 -13.39
CA ALA A 119 4.56 -3.45 -14.55
C ALA A 119 3.59 -4.62 -14.72
N GLN A 120 4.05 -5.85 -14.47
CA GLN A 120 3.26 -7.09 -14.56
C GLN A 120 2.67 -7.54 -13.20
N ASP A 121 2.55 -6.65 -12.21
CA ASP A 121 1.88 -6.98 -10.95
C ASP A 121 0.37 -7.15 -11.15
N GLU A 122 -0.15 -8.35 -10.91
CA GLU A 122 -1.59 -8.64 -11.02
C GLU A 122 -2.36 -8.48 -9.71
N VAL A 123 -1.67 -8.41 -8.56
CA VAL A 123 -2.27 -8.31 -7.22
C VAL A 123 -2.48 -6.85 -6.83
N MET A 124 -1.47 -6.02 -7.10
CA MET A 124 -1.46 -4.59 -6.86
C MET A 124 -0.95 -3.88 -8.12
N THR A 125 -1.81 -3.82 -9.13
CA THR A 125 -1.44 -3.29 -10.45
C THR A 125 -0.97 -1.83 -10.33
N PRO A 126 -0.05 -1.37 -11.20
CA PRO A 126 0.36 0.03 -11.22
C PRO A 126 -0.80 1.02 -11.40
N GLU A 127 -1.85 0.61 -12.11
CA GLU A 127 -3.07 1.40 -12.30
C GLU A 127 -3.82 1.62 -10.98
N GLU A 128 -4.02 0.56 -10.20
CA GLU A 128 -4.73 0.66 -8.92
C GLU A 128 -3.92 1.38 -7.84
N VAL A 129 -2.60 1.22 -7.86
CA VAL A 129 -1.68 2.01 -7.03
C VAL A 129 -1.80 3.49 -7.38
N ARG A 130 -1.70 3.83 -8.67
CA ARG A 130 -1.82 5.22 -9.16
C ARG A 130 -3.14 5.85 -8.74
N ALA A 131 -4.25 5.15 -8.99
CA ALA A 131 -5.58 5.64 -8.69
C ALA A 131 -5.83 5.87 -7.19
N SER A 132 -5.12 5.14 -6.32
CA SER A 132 -5.21 5.29 -4.86
C SER A 132 -4.29 6.40 -4.31
N LEU A 133 -3.24 6.75 -5.06
CA LEU A 133 -2.20 7.68 -4.65
C LEU A 133 -2.23 9.01 -5.43
N CYS A 134 -3.24 9.25 -6.26
CA CYS A 134 -3.48 10.52 -6.93
C CYS A 134 -4.68 11.27 -6.33
N ASP A 135 -4.75 12.57 -6.61
CA ASP A 135 -5.94 13.37 -6.34
C ASP A 135 -7.02 13.15 -7.42
N ALA A 136 -8.15 13.86 -7.28
CA ALA A 136 -9.25 13.79 -8.24
C ALA A 136 -8.88 14.34 -9.64
N GLY A 137 -7.83 15.16 -9.75
CA GLY A 137 -7.29 15.68 -11.01
C GLY A 137 -6.23 14.78 -11.65
N GLY A 138 -5.91 13.64 -11.03
CA GLY A 138 -4.87 12.72 -11.50
C GLY A 138 -3.45 13.16 -11.16
N GLN A 139 -3.26 14.22 -10.37
CA GLN A 139 -1.94 14.60 -9.87
C GLN A 139 -1.52 13.60 -8.78
N MET A 140 -0.33 13.02 -8.92
CA MET A 140 0.21 12.13 -7.90
C MET A 140 0.39 12.87 -6.58
N LEU A 141 -0.18 12.36 -5.49
CA LEU A 141 0.03 12.84 -4.12
C LEU A 141 1.31 12.22 -3.54
N VAL A 142 1.50 10.91 -3.80
CA VAL A 142 2.71 10.16 -3.47
C VAL A 142 3.48 9.86 -4.75
N PRO A 143 4.80 10.13 -4.82
CA PRO A 143 5.63 9.72 -5.95
C PRO A 143 5.56 8.22 -6.19
N MET A 144 5.52 7.82 -7.46
CA MET A 144 5.40 6.43 -7.87
C MET A 144 6.34 6.14 -9.05
N GLU A 145 7.02 5.00 -8.99
CA GLU A 145 7.85 4.47 -10.08
C GLU A 145 7.43 3.04 -10.41
N VAL A 146 7.43 2.71 -11.70
CA VAL A 146 7.08 1.38 -12.21
C VAL A 146 8.34 0.73 -12.76
N PHE A 147 8.67 -0.45 -12.24
CA PHE A 147 9.74 -1.28 -12.77
C PHE A 147 9.17 -2.35 -13.69
N ASP A 148 9.80 -2.49 -14.85
CA ASP A 148 9.62 -3.64 -15.73
C ASP A 148 10.97 -4.32 -15.92
N PHE A 149 10.94 -5.63 -16.11
CA PHE A 149 12.11 -6.49 -16.19
C PHE A 149 11.99 -7.48 -17.35
N ASP A 150 13.11 -7.77 -18.01
CA ASP A 150 13.17 -8.67 -19.17
C ASP A 150 13.29 -10.16 -18.76
N PHE A 151 12.59 -10.55 -17.70
CA PHE A 151 12.48 -11.94 -17.23
C PHE A 151 11.10 -12.16 -16.60
N PRO A 152 10.60 -13.39 -16.50
CA PRO A 152 9.33 -13.64 -15.84
C PRO A 152 9.41 -13.27 -14.36
N TYR A 153 8.54 -12.37 -13.90
CA TYR A 153 8.40 -12.01 -12.48
C TYR A 153 6.92 -11.94 -12.12
N SER A 154 6.63 -11.87 -10.82
CA SER A 154 5.25 -11.74 -10.32
C SER A 154 5.24 -10.95 -9.03
N HIS A 155 4.04 -10.59 -8.54
CA HIS A 155 3.89 -9.95 -7.23
C HIS A 155 4.67 -10.68 -6.16
N VAL A 156 4.45 -12.00 -6.00
CA VAL A 156 5.00 -12.85 -4.92
C VAL A 156 6.45 -13.28 -5.14
N ASN A 157 6.96 -13.14 -6.36
CA ASN A 157 8.32 -13.49 -6.69
C ASN A 157 8.91 -12.45 -7.67
N PRO A 158 9.24 -11.25 -7.16
CA PRO A 158 9.70 -10.14 -7.99
C PRO A 158 11.14 -10.34 -8.51
N PHE A 159 11.95 -11.13 -7.81
CA PHE A 159 13.34 -11.43 -8.13
C PHE A 159 13.58 -12.95 -8.06
N PRO A 160 13.15 -13.71 -9.07
CA PRO A 160 13.21 -15.17 -9.03
C PRO A 160 14.66 -15.69 -9.11
N ALA A 161 15.03 -16.58 -8.20
CA ALA A 161 16.32 -17.27 -8.22
C ALA A 161 16.33 -18.36 -9.31
N THR A 162 16.46 -17.97 -10.58
CA THR A 162 16.57 -18.89 -11.72
C THR A 162 17.90 -18.72 -12.43
N PRO A 163 18.68 -19.80 -12.68
CA PRO A 163 19.99 -19.70 -13.34
C PRO A 163 19.93 -19.07 -14.74
N ARG A 164 18.81 -19.25 -15.46
CA ARG A 164 18.61 -18.72 -16.81
C ARG A 164 18.67 -17.20 -16.89
N HIS A 165 18.29 -16.50 -15.81
CA HIS A 165 18.17 -15.04 -15.78
C HIS A 165 18.96 -14.41 -14.63
N GLU A 166 19.96 -15.12 -14.08
CA GLU A 166 20.66 -14.73 -12.85
C GLU A 166 21.25 -13.31 -12.90
N GLU A 167 21.93 -12.96 -14.00
CA GLU A 167 22.51 -11.63 -14.18
C GLU A 167 21.44 -10.54 -14.25
N ALA A 168 20.39 -10.77 -15.05
CA ALA A 168 19.29 -9.81 -15.22
C ALA A 168 18.52 -9.59 -13.91
N VAL A 169 18.25 -10.67 -13.16
CA VAL A 169 17.61 -10.62 -11.84
C VAL A 169 18.48 -9.87 -10.85
N SER A 170 19.79 -10.14 -10.83
CA SER A 170 20.75 -9.47 -9.93
C SER A 170 20.85 -7.98 -10.23
N LEU A 171 20.85 -7.59 -11.51
CA LEU A 171 20.83 -6.19 -11.93
C LEU A 171 19.51 -5.50 -11.55
N ALA A 172 18.37 -6.15 -11.79
CA ALA A 172 17.06 -5.65 -11.41
C ALA A 172 16.92 -5.46 -9.90
N PHE A 173 17.36 -6.44 -9.12
CA PHE A 173 17.40 -6.37 -7.65
C PHE A 173 18.27 -5.19 -7.19
N SER A 174 19.48 -5.07 -7.73
CA SER A 174 20.40 -3.98 -7.39
C SER A 174 19.81 -2.62 -7.74
N ARG A 175 19.14 -2.49 -8.90
CA ARG A 175 18.46 -1.25 -9.33
C ARG A 175 17.35 -0.85 -8.35
N VAL A 176 16.49 -1.80 -7.97
CA VAL A 176 15.40 -1.54 -7.04
C VAL A 176 15.94 -1.20 -5.64
N MET A 177 16.89 -1.99 -5.13
CA MET A 177 17.50 -1.73 -3.81
C MET A 177 18.27 -0.41 -3.75
N SER A 178 18.98 -0.05 -4.80
CA SER A 178 19.66 1.26 -4.89
C SER A 178 18.65 2.38 -4.85
N ARG A 179 17.58 2.29 -5.64
CA ARG A 179 16.50 3.29 -5.62
C ARG A 179 15.85 3.43 -4.25
N MET A 180 15.65 2.30 -3.55
CA MET A 180 15.16 2.28 -2.18
C MET A 180 16.13 2.98 -1.23
N ALA A 181 17.43 2.68 -1.30
CA ALA A 181 18.45 3.31 -0.48
C ALA A 181 18.50 4.82 -0.70
N ASP A 182 18.50 5.27 -1.96
CA ASP A 182 18.51 6.69 -2.34
C ASP A 182 17.34 7.47 -1.71
N PHE A 183 16.16 6.84 -1.60
CA PHE A 183 15.01 7.47 -0.97
C PHE A 183 15.22 7.75 0.53
N TYR A 184 15.93 6.87 1.24
CA TYR A 184 16.21 7.03 2.66
C TYR A 184 17.43 7.92 2.93
N THR A 185 18.33 8.06 1.97
CA THR A 185 19.51 8.93 2.09
C THR A 185 19.08 10.42 2.13
N PRO A 186 19.56 11.22 3.11
CA PRO A 186 19.35 12.66 3.11
C PRO A 186 20.05 13.33 1.92
N LEU A 187 19.40 14.29 1.27
CA LEU A 187 20.09 15.22 0.37
C LEU A 187 20.81 16.24 1.27
N PHE A 188 22.13 16.18 1.33
CA PHE A 188 22.98 17.15 2.03
C PHE A 188 23.24 18.39 1.18
#